data_AF-A0A225CAW0-F1
#
_entry.id   AF-A0A225CAW0-F1
#
_cell.length_a   1.000
_cell.length_b   1.000
_cell.length_c   1.000
_cell.angle_alpha   90.00
_cell.angle_beta   90.00
_cell.angle_gamma   90.00
#
_symmetry.space_group_name_H-M   'P 1'
#
loop_
_entity.id
_entity.type
_entity.pdbx_description
1 polymer ?
#
loop_
_entity_poly.entity_id
_entity_poly.type
_entity_poly.pdbx_seq_one_letter_code
_entity_poly.pdbx_strand_id
1 'polypeptide(L)'
;MPVPSRDADAYAVLGVDAAASQDEIRRAYRRRVRAAHPDMGGSADEFQAVRDAFEAVGDPESRARYERTLRDAPAAPEDAGRAHPAHPESTAGPAWDPAARRGRPGAPRQRGAARTRSFGHPGGFARLRYLALVREWLADPAEPVVPATPVPPRGGPALSPEPGPYVRRTRAVAPPVLAVVLAVVLLVAGLGAIGALAGAVLGASAGLALAGPLGRAWFRSEEPRRVAARRLQEDVLAHERALRAYPDLMAAYSDRLTRLEGLRRRFEADAYAADLVAEVPEEAAAALRAAVAQEETARELMELGPSYAFWNSVAVPRSGDAVDHLVLGPQGLVAVESVPGGSAAATDPAARAGVLRSLDARARALAREMDVPVVGLVLSLPSGVLGAAPVVLHGADDPHAIPAYAVARTLLADHVAQGLPGLTAMEPERLLAVRTRLVLDARFV
;
A
#
# COMPACT_ATOMS: atom_id res chain seq x y z
N MET A 1 -8.24 -48.95 -13.91
CA MET A 1 -9.42 -48.11 -13.62
C MET A 1 -9.75 -47.32 -14.88
N PRO A 2 -11.00 -47.27 -15.33
CA PRO A 2 -11.37 -46.40 -16.45
C PRO A 2 -11.08 -44.94 -16.08
N VAL A 3 -10.59 -44.15 -17.04
CA VAL A 3 -10.30 -42.72 -16.87
C VAL A 3 -11.63 -41.99 -16.64
N PRO A 4 -11.82 -41.23 -15.55
CA PRO A 4 -13.07 -40.51 -15.32
C PRO A 4 -13.26 -39.45 -16.41
N SER A 5 -14.36 -39.53 -17.16
CA SER A 5 -14.74 -38.51 -18.15
C SER A 5 -15.14 -37.21 -17.46
N ARG A 6 -15.01 -36.08 -18.16
CA ARG A 6 -15.42 -34.75 -17.69
C ARG A 6 -16.91 -34.64 -17.30
N ASP A 7 -17.73 -35.59 -17.73
CA ASP A 7 -19.17 -35.65 -17.42
C ASP A 7 -19.49 -36.48 -16.16
N ALA A 8 -18.48 -36.98 -15.44
CA ALA A 8 -18.66 -37.78 -14.23
C ALA A 8 -19.00 -36.93 -12.99
N ASP A 9 -19.85 -37.44 -12.11
CA ASP A 9 -20.21 -36.85 -10.82
C ASP A 9 -18.95 -36.45 -10.01
N ALA A 10 -18.90 -35.20 -9.52
CA ALA A 10 -17.77 -34.63 -8.81
C ALA A 10 -17.39 -35.47 -7.57
N TYR A 11 -18.37 -36.07 -6.89
CA TYR A 11 -18.12 -36.97 -5.76
C TYR A 11 -17.40 -38.25 -6.19
N ALA A 12 -17.82 -38.84 -7.30
CA ALA A 12 -17.19 -40.02 -7.89
C ALA A 12 -15.76 -39.72 -8.39
N VAL A 13 -15.54 -38.54 -8.96
CA VAL A 13 -14.20 -38.08 -9.41
C VAL A 13 -13.27 -37.78 -8.23
N LEU A 14 -13.77 -37.42 -7.05
CA LEU A 14 -12.95 -37.31 -5.85
C LEU A 14 -12.84 -38.64 -5.08
N GLY A 15 -13.76 -39.57 -5.30
CA GLY A 15 -13.82 -40.88 -4.63
C GLY A 15 -14.28 -40.75 -3.19
N VAL A 16 -15.29 -39.90 -2.97
CA VAL A 16 -15.92 -39.65 -1.67
C VAL A 16 -17.43 -39.80 -1.81
N ASP A 17 -18.09 -40.11 -0.70
CA ASP A 17 -19.55 -40.16 -0.65
C ASP A 17 -20.17 -38.76 -0.79
N ALA A 18 -21.38 -38.65 -1.34
CA ALA A 18 -22.10 -37.37 -1.43
C ALA A 18 -22.42 -36.76 -0.05
N ALA A 19 -22.43 -37.57 1.02
CA ALA A 19 -22.55 -37.14 2.41
C ALA A 19 -21.19 -36.80 3.07
N ALA A 20 -20.07 -36.91 2.35
CA ALA A 20 -18.74 -36.64 2.92
C ALA A 20 -18.63 -35.21 3.46
N SER A 21 -17.93 -35.06 4.58
CA SER A 21 -17.63 -33.77 5.19
C SER A 21 -16.67 -32.95 4.32
N GLN A 22 -16.65 -31.63 4.52
CA GLN A 22 -15.76 -30.74 3.76
C GLN A 22 -14.27 -31.08 3.94
N ASP A 23 -13.90 -31.55 5.13
CA ASP A 23 -12.52 -31.98 5.39
C ASP A 23 -12.17 -33.29 4.67
N GLU A 24 -13.12 -34.19 4.50
CA GLU A 24 -12.94 -35.43 3.72
C GLU A 24 -12.79 -35.12 2.23
N ILE A 25 -13.58 -34.19 1.70
CA ILE A 25 -13.48 -33.71 0.31
C ILE A 25 -12.09 -33.10 0.05
N ARG A 26 -11.62 -32.20 0.93
CA ARG A 26 -10.28 -31.61 0.84
C ARG A 26 -9.16 -32.64 0.95
N ARG A 27 -9.31 -33.63 1.83
CA ARG A 27 -8.34 -34.73 1.96
C ARG A 27 -8.32 -35.61 0.71
N ALA A 28 -9.49 -35.91 0.14
CA ALA A 28 -9.60 -36.72 -1.07
C ALA A 28 -9.02 -36.02 -2.29
N TYR A 29 -9.28 -34.72 -2.46
CA TYR A 29 -8.64 -33.90 -3.49
C TYR A 29 -7.11 -33.99 -3.42
N ARG A 30 -6.51 -33.76 -2.25
CA ARG A 30 -5.06 -33.86 -2.08
C ARG A 30 -4.48 -35.25 -2.43
N ARG A 31 -5.24 -36.33 -2.18
CA ARG A 31 -4.82 -37.69 -2.57
C ARG A 31 -4.93 -37.90 -4.08
N ARG A 32 -6.06 -37.50 -4.68
CA ARG A 32 -6.33 -37.64 -6.11
C ARG A 32 -5.39 -36.81 -6.98
N VAL A 33 -5.07 -35.58 -6.59
CA VAL A 33 -4.10 -34.73 -7.29
C VAL A 33 -2.72 -35.38 -7.39
N ARG A 34 -2.27 -36.07 -6.32
CA ARG A 34 -1.00 -36.80 -6.33
C ARG A 34 -1.03 -38.03 -7.22
N ALA A 35 -2.16 -38.75 -7.24
CA ALA A 35 -2.33 -39.94 -8.06
C ALA A 35 -2.52 -39.62 -9.54
N ALA A 36 -3.23 -38.54 -9.86
CA ALA A 36 -3.50 -38.09 -11.22
C ALA A 36 -2.30 -37.37 -11.87
N HIS A 37 -1.21 -37.14 -11.14
CA HIS A 37 -0.02 -36.50 -11.68
C HIS A 37 0.67 -37.44 -12.70
N PRO A 38 1.08 -36.94 -13.89
CA PRO A 38 1.74 -37.76 -14.92
C PRO A 38 2.99 -38.49 -14.43
N ASP A 39 3.74 -37.89 -13.51
CA ASP A 39 4.94 -38.50 -12.91
C ASP A 39 4.64 -39.72 -12.01
N MET A 40 3.39 -39.90 -11.59
CA MET A 40 2.93 -41.04 -10.79
C MET A 40 2.05 -42.01 -11.60
N GLY A 41 2.03 -41.86 -12.93
CA GLY A 41 1.26 -42.70 -13.86
C GLY A 41 -0.15 -42.22 -14.15
N GLY A 42 -0.53 -41.00 -13.72
CA GLY A 42 -1.79 -40.35 -14.07
C GLY A 42 -1.76 -39.65 -15.43
N SER A 43 -2.86 -38.98 -15.80
CA SER A 43 -2.97 -38.24 -17.06
C SER A 43 -3.37 -36.78 -16.84
N ALA A 44 -3.03 -35.90 -17.79
CA ALA A 44 -3.44 -34.50 -17.75
C ALA A 44 -4.97 -34.34 -17.70
N ASP A 45 -5.70 -35.24 -18.37
CA ASP A 45 -7.17 -35.25 -18.38
C ASP A 45 -7.74 -35.66 -17.02
N GLU A 46 -7.16 -36.68 -16.37
CA GLU A 46 -7.54 -37.09 -15.02
C GLU A 46 -7.22 -35.99 -13.99
N PHE A 47 -6.07 -35.34 -14.14
CA PHE A 47 -5.69 -34.21 -13.29
C PHE A 47 -6.68 -33.05 -13.41
N GLN A 48 -7.09 -32.72 -14.64
CA GLN A 48 -8.06 -31.67 -14.88
C GLN A 48 -9.44 -32.06 -14.32
N ALA A 49 -9.90 -33.30 -14.53
CA ALA A 49 -11.16 -33.79 -13.97
C ALA A 49 -11.19 -33.69 -12.44
N VAL A 50 -10.10 -34.05 -11.76
CA VAL A 50 -9.97 -33.93 -10.29
C VAL A 50 -10.04 -32.47 -9.82
N ARG A 51 -9.48 -31.53 -10.59
CA ARG A 51 -9.56 -30.09 -10.29
C ARG A 51 -10.97 -29.55 -10.49
N ASP A 52 -11.59 -29.86 -11.61
CA ASP A 52 -12.96 -29.43 -11.94
C ASP A 52 -13.96 -29.96 -10.90
N ALA A 53 -13.79 -31.21 -10.46
CA ALA A 53 -14.61 -31.79 -9.39
C ALA A 53 -14.42 -31.07 -8.05
N PHE A 54 -13.19 -30.70 -7.69
CA PHE A 54 -12.94 -29.97 -6.44
C PHE A 54 -13.43 -28.51 -6.49
N GLU A 55 -13.40 -27.86 -7.66
CA GLU A 55 -14.01 -26.54 -7.83
C GLU A 55 -15.54 -26.59 -7.64
N ALA A 56 -16.18 -27.68 -8.09
CA ALA A 56 -17.62 -27.86 -7.94
C ALA A 56 -18.07 -28.09 -6.49
N VAL A 57 -17.32 -28.86 -5.67
CA VAL A 57 -17.79 -29.27 -4.33
C VAL A 57 -16.85 -28.92 -3.15
N GLY A 58 -15.69 -28.31 -3.42
CA GLY A 58 -14.62 -28.08 -2.45
C GLY A 58 -14.86 -26.96 -1.44
N ASP A 59 -15.82 -26.07 -1.72
CA ASP A 59 -16.35 -25.09 -0.79
C ASP A 59 -17.85 -25.28 -0.54
N PRO A 60 -18.38 -24.87 0.63
CA PRO A 60 -19.79 -25.10 0.97
C PRO A 60 -20.78 -24.43 0.01
N GLU A 61 -20.43 -23.30 -0.57
CA GLU A 61 -21.33 -22.50 -1.41
C GLU A 61 -21.43 -23.09 -2.82
N SER A 62 -20.30 -23.47 -3.41
CA SER A 62 -20.20 -24.16 -4.69
C SER A 62 -20.78 -25.56 -4.61
N ARG A 63 -20.56 -26.29 -3.51
CA ARG A 63 -21.24 -27.57 -3.26
C ARG A 63 -22.75 -27.42 -3.24
N ALA A 64 -23.28 -26.42 -2.55
CA ALA A 64 -24.72 -26.17 -2.52
C ALA A 64 -25.28 -25.79 -3.91
N ARG A 65 -24.50 -25.06 -4.73
CA ARG A 65 -24.85 -24.80 -6.15
C ARG A 65 -24.88 -26.09 -6.95
N TYR A 66 -23.85 -26.92 -6.83
CA TYR A 66 -23.70 -28.20 -7.53
C TYR A 66 -24.84 -29.19 -7.21
N GLU A 67 -25.20 -29.30 -5.93
CA GLU A 67 -26.29 -30.17 -5.47
C GLU A 67 -27.67 -29.70 -5.97
N ARG A 68 -27.89 -28.39 -6.10
CA ARG A 68 -29.11 -27.86 -6.73
C ARG A 68 -29.18 -28.25 -8.21
N THR A 69 -28.09 -28.08 -8.95
CA THR A 69 -28.03 -28.49 -10.36
C THR A 69 -28.24 -29.99 -10.56
N LEU A 70 -27.79 -30.85 -9.64
CA LEU A 70 -28.07 -32.29 -9.69
C LEU A 70 -29.53 -32.63 -9.40
N ARG A 71 -30.20 -31.88 -8.52
CA ARG A 71 -31.62 -32.05 -8.20
C ARG A 71 -32.55 -31.60 -9.34
N ASP A 72 -32.13 -30.57 -10.08
CA ASP A 72 -32.91 -29.96 -11.16
C ASP A 72 -32.63 -30.59 -12.55
N ALA A 73 -31.73 -31.57 -12.64
CA ALA A 73 -31.41 -32.26 -13.88
C ALA A 73 -32.52 -33.25 -14.29
N PRO A 74 -33.03 -33.19 -15.55
CA PRO A 74 -33.99 -34.18 -16.04
C PRO A 74 -33.31 -35.55 -16.17
N ALA A 75 -33.95 -36.60 -15.64
CA ALA A 75 -33.43 -37.97 -15.69
C ALA A 75 -33.22 -38.42 -17.14
N ALA A 76 -31.96 -38.70 -17.51
CA ALA A 76 -31.60 -39.27 -18.81
C ALA A 76 -31.72 -40.82 -18.78
N PRO A 77 -32.07 -41.47 -19.91
CA PRO A 77 -32.36 -42.89 -19.95
C PRO A 77 -31.09 -43.76 -19.96
N GLU A 78 -31.16 -44.89 -19.26
CA GLU A 78 -30.08 -45.86 -19.11
C GLU A 78 -29.88 -46.76 -20.35
N ASP A 79 -28.59 -46.94 -20.69
CA ASP A 79 -27.94 -48.10 -21.32
C ASP A 79 -28.22 -48.48 -22.79
N ALA A 80 -27.17 -48.43 -23.61
CA ALA A 80 -26.88 -49.41 -24.68
C ALA A 80 -25.50 -49.12 -25.32
N GLY A 81 -24.53 -50.01 -25.10
CA GLY A 81 -23.22 -49.92 -25.71
C GLY A 81 -23.19 -50.18 -27.22
N ARG A 82 -22.16 -49.67 -27.91
CA ARG A 82 -21.41 -50.36 -28.99
C ARG A 82 -20.28 -49.52 -29.59
N ALA A 83 -19.16 -50.21 -29.79
CA ALA A 83 -18.24 -50.16 -30.93
C ALA A 83 -17.44 -48.87 -31.23
N HIS A 84 -16.15 -48.98 -30.97
CA HIS A 84 -15.07 -48.24 -31.61
C HIS A 84 -14.95 -48.62 -33.10
N PRO A 85 -14.86 -47.67 -34.05
CA PRO A 85 -14.29 -47.93 -35.35
C PRO A 85 -12.83 -47.47 -35.41
N ALA A 86 -11.99 -48.34 -35.95
CA ALA A 86 -10.57 -48.13 -36.20
C ALA A 86 -10.32 -47.36 -37.51
N HIS A 87 -9.32 -46.46 -37.47
CA HIS A 87 -8.31 -46.11 -38.51
C HIS A 87 -8.78 -45.52 -39.88
N PRO A 88 -7.98 -44.69 -40.60
CA PRO A 88 -6.59 -45.01 -40.95
C PRO A 88 -5.56 -43.87 -41.01
N GLU A 89 -4.32 -44.35 -41.11
CA GLU A 89 -3.08 -43.69 -41.53
C GLU A 89 -3.29 -42.68 -42.68
N SER A 90 -2.66 -41.51 -42.56
CA SER A 90 -2.42 -40.59 -43.67
C SER A 90 -0.95 -40.18 -43.66
N THR A 91 -0.27 -40.70 -44.67
CA THR A 91 1.07 -40.40 -45.14
C THR A 91 1.18 -38.95 -45.64
N ALA A 92 2.37 -38.36 -45.41
CA ALA A 92 2.94 -37.19 -46.09
C ALA A 92 2.17 -35.85 -46.01
N GLY A 93 2.46 -35.07 -44.97
CA GLY A 93 2.24 -33.61 -44.98
C GLY A 93 3.30 -32.89 -45.84
N PRO A 94 2.99 -31.73 -46.43
CA PRO A 94 3.87 -31.07 -47.39
C PRO A 94 5.15 -30.53 -46.74
N ALA A 95 6.22 -30.53 -47.53
CA ALA A 95 7.56 -30.12 -47.17
C ALA A 95 7.62 -28.77 -46.44
N TRP A 96 8.37 -28.75 -45.34
CA TRP A 96 8.78 -27.59 -44.58
C TRP A 96 9.50 -26.57 -45.48
N ASP A 97 8.85 -25.43 -45.76
CA ASP A 97 9.47 -24.27 -46.42
C ASP A 97 9.79 -23.17 -45.37
N PRO A 98 11.08 -22.92 -45.06
CA PRO A 98 11.48 -21.88 -44.11
C PRO A 98 11.23 -20.44 -44.59
N ALA A 99 10.89 -20.23 -45.87
CA ALA A 99 10.81 -18.90 -46.47
C ALA A 99 9.43 -18.22 -46.34
N ALA A 100 8.38 -18.94 -45.93
CA ALA A 100 7.00 -18.44 -45.91
C ALA A 100 6.61 -17.58 -44.68
N ARG A 101 7.51 -17.38 -43.70
CA ARG A 101 7.21 -16.60 -42.47
C ARG A 101 7.51 -15.10 -42.53
N ARG A 102 7.84 -14.54 -43.70
CA ARG A 102 7.95 -13.08 -43.86
C ARG A 102 6.56 -12.45 -44.01
N GLY A 103 5.84 -12.37 -42.88
CA GLY A 103 4.56 -11.67 -42.78
C GLY A 103 4.72 -10.16 -42.91
N ARG A 104 3.85 -9.55 -43.72
CA ARG A 104 3.65 -8.11 -43.88
C ARG A 104 3.25 -7.45 -42.54
N PRO A 105 3.66 -6.20 -42.26
CA PRO A 105 3.18 -5.47 -41.08
C PRO A 105 1.66 -5.26 -41.17
N GLY A 106 0.91 -5.65 -40.14
CA GLY A 106 -0.52 -5.31 -39.98
C GLY A 106 -1.57 -6.42 -40.18
N ALA A 107 -1.18 -7.67 -40.42
CA ALA A 107 -2.17 -8.77 -40.46
C ALA A 107 -2.54 -9.26 -39.04
N PRO A 108 -3.82 -9.54 -38.74
CA PRO A 108 -4.21 -10.11 -37.45
C PRO A 108 -3.60 -11.49 -37.27
N ARG A 109 -2.81 -11.68 -36.19
CA ARG A 109 -2.18 -12.95 -35.85
C ARG A 109 -3.24 -13.97 -35.41
N GLN A 110 -3.69 -14.83 -36.32
CA GLN A 110 -4.57 -15.96 -35.98
C GLN A 110 -3.79 -17.26 -35.79
N ARG A 111 -4.11 -17.91 -34.65
CA ARG A 111 -3.98 -19.34 -34.25
C ARG A 111 -2.76 -19.78 -33.41
N GLY A 112 -3.07 -20.20 -32.18
CA GLY A 112 -2.80 -21.56 -31.70
C GLY A 112 -1.40 -21.91 -31.17
N ALA A 113 -0.54 -20.94 -30.84
CA ALA A 113 0.72 -21.24 -30.15
C ALA A 113 0.51 -21.33 -28.63
N ALA A 114 1.16 -22.30 -27.99
CA ALA A 114 1.21 -22.39 -26.53
C ALA A 114 1.70 -21.06 -25.95
N ARG A 115 0.85 -20.42 -25.14
CA ARG A 115 1.12 -19.09 -24.57
C ARG A 115 2.03 -19.21 -23.36
N THR A 116 2.79 -18.15 -23.09
CA THR A 116 3.51 -17.97 -21.82
C THR A 116 2.55 -18.19 -20.66
N ARG A 117 2.97 -18.91 -19.62
CA ARG A 117 2.14 -19.11 -18.42
C ARG A 117 2.30 -17.93 -17.46
N SER A 118 1.19 -17.40 -16.98
CA SER A 118 1.14 -16.34 -15.97
C SER A 118 0.45 -16.85 -14.71
N PHE A 119 0.96 -16.44 -13.55
CA PHE A 119 0.34 -16.70 -12.25
C PHE A 119 0.21 -15.40 -11.46
N GLY A 120 -0.82 -15.27 -10.63
CA GLY A 120 -1.11 -14.04 -9.89
C GLY A 120 -1.69 -12.92 -10.76
N HIS A 121 -1.97 -11.77 -10.13
CA HIS A 121 -2.58 -10.61 -10.78
C HIS A 121 -1.59 -9.44 -10.84
N PRO A 122 -1.12 -9.02 -12.02
CA PRO A 122 -0.24 -7.86 -12.13
C PRO A 122 -0.98 -6.59 -11.69
N GLY A 123 -0.30 -5.73 -10.92
CA GLY A 123 -0.87 -4.47 -10.45
C GLY A 123 -1.88 -4.58 -9.31
N GLY A 124 -2.34 -5.79 -8.94
CA GLY A 124 -3.41 -5.99 -7.95
C GLY A 124 -3.09 -5.38 -6.58
N PHE A 125 -1.91 -5.68 -6.03
CA PHE A 125 -1.45 -5.13 -4.76
C PHE A 125 -1.35 -3.60 -4.78
N ALA A 126 -0.78 -3.04 -5.86
CA ALA A 126 -0.63 -1.60 -6.01
C ALA A 126 -1.99 -0.89 -6.15
N ARG A 127 -2.98 -1.52 -6.81
CA ARG A 127 -4.37 -1.03 -6.84
C ARG A 127 -5.02 -1.06 -5.47
N LEU A 128 -4.84 -2.12 -4.69
CA LEU A 128 -5.36 -2.19 -3.33
C LEU A 128 -4.76 -1.07 -2.45
N ARG A 129 -3.45 -0.81 -2.59
CA ARG A 129 -2.80 0.33 -1.92
C ARG A 129 -3.40 1.66 -2.36
N TYR A 130 -3.62 1.87 -3.66
CA TYR A 130 -4.31 3.07 -4.17
C TYR A 130 -5.69 3.24 -3.52
N LEU A 131 -6.52 2.19 -3.54
CA LEU A 131 -7.87 2.25 -2.97
C LEU A 131 -7.84 2.50 -1.46
N ALA A 132 -6.89 1.92 -0.73
CA ALA A 132 -6.72 2.16 0.71
C ALA A 132 -6.36 3.61 1.01
N LEU A 133 -5.37 4.16 0.30
CA LEU A 133 -4.93 5.56 0.47
C LEU A 133 -6.04 6.56 0.11
N VAL A 134 -6.81 6.29 -0.96
CA VAL A 134 -7.95 7.15 -1.32
C VAL A 134 -9.05 7.08 -0.27
N ARG A 135 -9.36 5.88 0.25
CA ARG A 135 -10.35 5.73 1.33
C ARG A 135 -9.94 6.44 2.60
N GLU A 136 -8.67 6.32 2.99
CA GLU A 136 -8.12 7.03 4.15
C GLU A 136 -8.20 8.55 3.95
N TRP A 137 -7.79 9.05 2.79
CA TRP A 137 -7.87 10.46 2.44
C TRP A 137 -9.31 11.00 2.46
N LEU A 138 -10.29 10.21 2.01
CA LEU A 138 -11.70 10.58 2.03
C LEU A 138 -12.35 10.44 3.41
N ALA A 139 -11.72 9.75 4.36
CA ALA A 139 -12.30 9.44 5.67
C ALA A 139 -12.09 10.51 6.75
N ASP A 140 -11.08 11.39 6.63
CA ASP A 140 -10.74 12.37 7.67
C ASP A 140 -11.07 13.82 7.29
N PRO A 141 -12.30 14.29 7.58
CA PRO A 141 -12.59 15.71 7.61
C PRO A 141 -12.24 16.26 9.00
N ALA A 142 -10.96 16.43 9.32
CA ALA A 142 -10.55 17.01 10.59
C ALA A 142 -11.32 18.31 10.87
N GLU A 143 -12.11 18.33 11.96
CA GLU A 143 -12.92 19.47 12.36
C GLU A 143 -12.04 20.64 12.83
N PRO A 144 -12.42 21.90 12.55
CA PRO A 144 -11.74 23.05 13.12
C PRO A 144 -11.94 23.06 14.64
N VAL A 145 -10.85 22.86 15.39
CA VAL A 145 -10.86 22.91 16.85
C VAL A 145 -10.90 24.37 17.32
N VAL A 146 -11.96 24.76 18.00
CA VAL A 146 -11.98 26.02 18.76
C VAL A 146 -11.17 25.79 20.05
N PRO A 147 -10.11 26.58 20.31
CA PRO A 147 -9.40 26.47 21.57
C PRO A 147 -10.39 26.65 22.72
N ALA A 148 -10.43 25.67 23.62
CA ALA A 148 -11.28 25.72 24.80
C ALA A 148 -11.09 27.06 25.50
N THR A 149 -12.19 27.66 25.97
CA THR A 149 -12.10 28.84 26.83
C THR A 149 -11.13 28.52 27.95
N PRO A 150 -10.14 29.38 28.27
CA PRO A 150 -9.23 29.11 29.37
C PRO A 150 -10.05 28.96 30.65
N VAL A 151 -10.25 27.72 31.09
CA VAL A 151 -10.82 27.43 32.40
C VAL A 151 -9.67 27.70 33.36
N PRO A 152 -9.75 28.74 34.21
CA PRO A 152 -8.70 28.96 35.20
C PRO A 152 -8.55 27.68 36.03
N PRO A 153 -7.32 27.23 36.32
CA PRO A 153 -7.08 25.96 36.98
C PRO A 153 -7.92 25.86 38.25
N ARG A 154 -8.80 24.86 38.32
CA ARG A 154 -9.50 24.48 39.57
C ARG A 154 -8.42 23.99 40.55
N GLY A 155 -7.90 24.90 41.37
CA GLY A 155 -6.82 24.62 42.33
C GLY A 155 -5.63 25.60 42.27
N GLY A 156 -5.51 26.44 41.24
CA GLY A 156 -4.85 27.75 41.42
C GLY A 156 -5.75 28.61 42.31
N PRO A 157 -5.24 29.65 43.03
CA PRO A 157 -6.04 30.41 43.97
C PRO A 157 -7.29 30.89 43.25
N ALA A 158 -8.39 30.22 43.57
CA ALA A 158 -9.70 30.65 43.16
C ALA A 158 -9.79 32.10 43.62
N LEU A 159 -10.22 32.99 42.73
CA LEU A 159 -11.06 34.08 43.19
C LEU A 159 -12.34 33.42 43.74
N SER A 160 -12.22 32.75 44.89
CA SER A 160 -13.38 32.34 45.68
C SER A 160 -14.14 33.63 45.99
N PRO A 161 -15.47 33.64 45.88
CA PRO A 161 -16.27 34.75 46.42
C PRO A 161 -16.07 34.89 47.94
N GLU A 162 -15.57 33.84 48.59
CA GLU A 162 -15.12 33.83 49.98
C GLU A 162 -13.60 34.11 50.09
N PRO A 163 -13.18 35.25 50.69
CA PRO A 163 -11.77 35.61 50.79
C PRO A 163 -11.02 34.69 51.77
N GLY A 164 -10.07 33.91 51.24
CA GLY A 164 -9.21 33.04 52.05
C GLY A 164 -8.33 33.79 53.07
N PRO A 165 -7.79 33.08 54.07
CA PRO A 165 -7.15 33.67 55.26
C PRO A 165 -5.92 34.55 54.98
N TYR A 166 -5.30 34.42 53.80
CA TYR A 166 -4.17 35.26 53.38
C TYR A 166 -4.59 36.69 52.97
N VAL A 167 -5.85 36.90 52.58
CA VAL A 167 -6.42 38.23 52.23
C VAL A 167 -6.81 39.02 53.48
N ARG A 168 -7.01 38.35 54.64
CA ARG A 168 -7.27 39.04 55.92
C ARG A 168 -6.08 39.87 56.41
N ARG A 169 -4.84 39.57 56.00
CA ARG A 169 -3.66 40.37 56.37
C ARG A 169 -3.32 41.51 55.41
N THR A 170 -3.76 41.45 54.16
CA THR A 170 -3.53 42.55 53.20
C THR A 170 -4.59 43.65 53.28
N ARG A 171 -5.71 43.42 53.98
CA ARG A 171 -6.59 44.50 54.43
C ARG A 171 -5.99 45.40 55.53
N ALA A 172 -4.81 45.07 56.07
CA ALA A 172 -4.20 45.86 57.13
C ALA A 172 -3.29 47.00 56.65
N VAL A 173 -2.92 47.10 55.37
CA VAL A 173 -2.16 48.25 54.88
C VAL A 173 -2.53 48.49 53.43
N ALA A 174 -3.38 49.49 53.19
CA ALA A 174 -3.58 50.10 51.87
C ALA A 174 -2.45 51.11 51.62
N PRO A 175 -1.39 50.79 50.85
CA PRO A 175 -0.22 51.66 50.80
C PRO A 175 -0.42 52.94 49.98
N PRO A 176 -1.30 53.05 48.96
CA PRO A 176 -1.53 54.33 48.32
C PRO A 176 -2.55 55.18 49.08
N VAL A 177 -3.57 54.55 49.72
CA VAL A 177 -4.64 55.30 50.40
C VAL A 177 -4.13 55.89 51.72
N LEU A 178 -3.33 55.16 52.52
CA LEU A 178 -2.75 55.72 53.74
C LEU A 178 -1.69 56.79 53.43
N ALA A 179 -0.92 56.63 52.35
CA ALA A 179 0.07 57.63 51.91
C ALA A 179 -0.60 58.90 51.37
N VAL A 180 -1.71 58.77 50.64
CA VAL A 180 -2.52 59.90 50.16
C VAL A 180 -3.27 60.56 51.31
N VAL A 181 -3.81 59.79 52.26
CA VAL A 181 -4.45 60.35 53.47
C VAL A 181 -3.43 61.07 54.35
N LEU A 182 -2.21 60.55 54.54
CA LEU A 182 -1.15 61.24 55.28
C LEU A 182 -0.65 62.49 54.54
N ALA A 183 -0.55 62.43 53.20
CA ALA A 183 -0.20 63.59 52.38
C ALA A 183 -1.28 64.68 52.44
N VAL A 184 -2.56 64.31 52.47
CA VAL A 184 -3.70 65.24 52.68
C VAL A 184 -3.72 65.79 54.11
N VAL A 185 -3.40 65.00 55.13
CA VAL A 185 -3.28 65.45 56.53
C VAL A 185 -2.12 66.46 56.69
N LEU A 186 -0.99 66.24 56.03
CA LEU A 186 0.15 67.17 56.04
C LEU A 186 -0.11 68.44 55.22
N LEU A 187 -0.93 68.36 54.16
CA LEU A 187 -1.39 69.50 53.37
C LEU A 187 -2.36 70.40 54.17
N VAL A 188 -3.29 69.79 54.91
CA VAL A 188 -4.25 70.51 55.78
C VAL A 188 -3.57 71.13 57.01
N ALA A 189 -2.43 70.56 57.45
CA ALA A 189 -1.60 71.10 58.54
C ALA A 189 -0.70 72.30 58.14
N GLY A 190 -0.74 72.76 56.89
CA GLY A 190 -0.15 74.05 56.49
C GLY A 190 1.37 74.10 56.35
N LEU A 191 2.02 73.03 55.88
CA LEU A 191 3.45 73.06 55.51
C LEU A 191 3.62 73.09 53.99
N GLY A 192 4.25 74.15 53.47
CA GLY A 192 4.38 74.44 52.04
C GLY A 192 5.34 73.54 51.24
N ALA A 193 5.24 73.70 49.91
CA ALA A 193 6.06 73.12 48.83
C ALA A 193 5.60 71.80 48.19
N ILE A 194 4.56 71.88 47.34
CA ILE A 194 3.99 70.78 46.54
C ILE A 194 4.94 70.28 45.42
N GLY A 195 5.96 71.06 45.04
CA GLY A 195 6.90 70.67 43.98
C GLY A 195 7.87 69.52 44.33
N ALA A 196 8.27 69.39 45.60
CA ALA A 196 9.17 68.32 46.04
C ALA A 196 8.45 66.98 46.26
N LEU A 197 7.13 67.01 46.46
CA LEU A 197 6.30 65.84 46.77
C LEU A 197 6.08 64.93 45.56
N ALA A 198 5.93 65.48 44.35
CA ALA A 198 5.85 64.65 43.13
C ALA A 198 7.18 63.92 42.86
N GLY A 199 8.32 64.59 43.08
CA GLY A 199 9.65 63.99 43.00
C GLY A 199 9.92 62.96 44.10
N ALA A 200 9.42 63.17 45.32
CA ALA A 200 9.54 62.22 46.43
C ALA A 200 8.60 61.00 46.28
N VAL A 201 7.43 61.15 45.65
CA VAL A 201 6.52 60.03 45.36
C VAL A 201 7.06 59.16 44.22
N LEU A 202 7.63 59.77 43.17
CA LEU A 202 8.38 59.06 42.13
C LEU A 202 9.71 58.46 42.66
N GLY A 203 10.39 59.14 43.58
CA GLY A 203 11.59 58.65 44.25
C GLY A 203 11.33 57.54 45.27
N ALA A 204 10.20 57.56 45.99
CA ALA A 204 9.81 56.53 46.97
C ALA A 204 9.35 55.23 46.28
N SER A 205 8.74 55.35 45.09
CA SER A 205 8.42 54.19 44.25
C SER A 205 9.69 53.56 43.64
N ALA A 206 10.72 54.35 43.33
CA ALA A 206 12.05 53.83 42.99
C ALA A 206 12.80 53.24 44.22
N GLY A 207 12.66 53.84 45.40
CA GLY A 207 13.30 53.38 46.64
C GLY A 207 12.71 52.08 47.21
N LEU A 208 11.42 51.80 46.98
CA LEU A 208 10.78 50.53 47.34
C LEU A 208 11.29 49.33 46.50
N ALA A 209 11.83 49.57 45.30
CA ALA A 209 12.55 48.54 44.55
C ALA A 209 13.92 48.20 45.19
N LEU A 210 14.49 49.10 45.99
CA LEU A 210 15.73 48.92 46.75
C LEU A 210 15.49 48.47 48.21
N ALA A 211 14.24 48.41 48.68
CA ALA A 211 13.87 48.19 50.08
C ALA A 211 13.91 46.71 50.53
N GLY A 212 15.11 46.22 50.82
CA GLY A 212 15.34 45.09 51.73
C GLY A 212 14.65 43.75 51.39
N PRO A 213 14.71 42.75 52.28
CA PRO A 213 14.21 41.40 52.00
C PRO A 213 12.69 41.33 51.75
N LEU A 214 11.89 42.20 52.38
CA LEU A 214 10.43 42.23 52.23
C LEU A 214 9.95 42.88 50.91
N GLY A 215 10.58 43.97 50.46
CA GLY A 215 10.30 44.57 49.15
C GLY A 215 10.71 43.64 48.00
N ARG A 216 11.86 42.98 48.14
CA ARG A 216 12.31 41.92 47.22
C ARG A 216 11.39 40.69 47.23
N ALA A 217 10.82 40.33 48.38
CA ALA A 217 9.85 39.22 48.48
C ALA A 217 8.49 39.58 47.85
N TRP A 218 8.02 40.81 48.04
CA TRP A 218 6.82 41.33 47.37
C TRP A 218 6.99 41.33 45.85
N PHE A 219 8.06 41.94 45.33
CA PHE A 219 8.36 41.95 43.89
C PHE A 219 8.54 40.53 43.32
N ARG A 220 9.24 39.64 44.04
CA ARG A 220 9.36 38.21 43.66
C ARG A 220 8.02 37.47 43.65
N SER A 221 7.04 37.89 44.44
CA SER A 221 5.69 37.32 44.44
C SER A 221 4.75 37.95 43.40
N GLU A 222 5.05 39.18 42.97
CA GLU A 222 4.23 39.95 42.03
C GLU A 222 4.57 39.65 40.57
N GLU A 223 5.84 39.37 40.28
CA GLU A 223 6.31 39.03 38.94
C GLU A 223 5.64 37.76 38.38
N PRO A 224 5.53 36.64 39.12
CA PRO A 224 4.77 35.47 38.69
C PRO A 224 3.28 35.76 38.46
N ARG A 225 2.68 36.64 39.28
CA ARG A 225 1.26 37.04 39.13
C ARG A 225 1.04 37.88 37.88
N ARG A 226 1.95 38.81 37.58
CA ARG A 226 1.91 39.62 36.35
C ARG A 226 2.09 38.76 35.11
N VAL A 227 3.01 37.79 35.15
CA VAL A 227 3.20 36.83 34.05
C VAL A 227 1.95 35.96 33.87
N ALA A 228 1.36 35.44 34.95
CA ALA A 228 0.12 34.67 34.88
C ALA A 228 -1.08 35.50 34.37
N ALA A 229 -1.21 36.76 34.80
CA ALA A 229 -2.25 37.67 34.32
C ALA A 229 -2.09 38.02 32.83
N ARG A 230 -0.85 38.28 32.38
CA ARG A 230 -0.56 38.49 30.95
C ARG A 230 -0.89 37.26 30.11
N ARG A 231 -0.51 36.06 30.55
CA ARG A 231 -0.85 34.81 29.88
C ARG A 231 -2.37 34.62 29.78
N LEU A 232 -3.10 34.82 30.89
CA LEU A 232 -4.57 34.74 30.87
C LEU A 232 -5.19 35.77 29.90
N GLN A 233 -4.66 36.99 29.87
CA GLN A 233 -5.14 38.02 28.94
C GLN A 233 -4.83 37.67 27.48
N GLU A 234 -3.63 37.14 27.20
CA GLU A 234 -3.25 36.64 25.88
C GLU A 234 -4.15 35.47 25.44
N ASP A 235 -4.46 34.54 26.36
CA ASP A 235 -5.34 33.39 26.13
C ASP A 235 -6.79 33.82 25.86
N VAL A 236 -7.32 34.79 26.62
CA VAL A 236 -8.66 35.36 26.39
C VAL A 236 -8.73 36.06 25.03
N LEU A 237 -7.74 36.89 24.70
CA LEU A 237 -7.67 37.56 23.39
C LEU A 237 -7.49 36.57 22.24
N ALA A 238 -6.78 35.44 22.47
CA ALA A 238 -6.67 34.35 21.49
C ALA A 238 -8.02 33.63 21.31
N HIS A 239 -8.73 33.35 22.40
CA HIS A 239 -10.06 32.75 22.37
C HIS A 239 -11.08 33.65 21.66
N GLU A 240 -11.09 34.97 21.93
CA GLU A 240 -11.95 35.92 21.22
C GLU A 240 -11.63 36.04 19.73
N ARG A 241 -10.35 35.95 19.35
CA ARG A 241 -9.95 35.89 17.93
C ARG A 241 -10.45 34.61 17.28
N ALA A 242 -10.35 33.47 17.96
CA ALA A 242 -10.86 32.20 17.47
C ALA A 242 -12.38 32.22 17.28
N LEU A 243 -13.14 32.77 18.23
CA LEU A 243 -14.60 32.92 18.12
C LEU A 243 -15.01 33.83 16.96
N ARG A 244 -14.27 34.92 16.73
CA ARG A 244 -14.52 35.81 15.58
C ARG A 244 -14.24 35.15 14.24
N ALA A 245 -13.21 34.30 14.17
CA ALA A 245 -12.87 33.54 12.97
C ALA A 245 -13.74 32.29 12.77
N TYR A 246 -14.51 31.88 13.80
CA TYR A 246 -15.26 30.63 13.78
C TYR A 246 -16.27 30.50 12.63
N PRO A 247 -17.08 31.53 12.29
CA PRO A 247 -17.99 31.44 11.15
C PRO A 247 -17.28 31.15 9.83
N ASP A 248 -16.15 31.82 9.58
CA ASP A 248 -15.35 31.62 8.37
C ASP A 248 -14.70 30.23 8.34
N LEU A 249 -14.20 29.76 9.49
CA LEU A 249 -13.67 28.40 9.65
C LEU A 249 -14.75 27.34 9.38
N MET A 250 -15.97 27.56 9.87
CA MET A 250 -17.09 26.65 9.67
C MET A 250 -17.60 26.68 8.22
N ALA A 251 -17.60 27.84 7.56
CA ALA A 251 -17.90 27.94 6.14
C ALA A 251 -16.87 27.14 5.31
N ALA A 252 -15.58 27.35 5.56
CA ALA A 252 -14.50 26.60 4.91
C ALA A 252 -14.59 25.08 5.19
N TYR A 253 -14.99 24.70 6.40
CA TYR A 253 -15.22 23.30 6.76
C TYR A 253 -16.42 22.70 6.00
N SER A 254 -17.54 23.42 5.91
CA SER A 254 -18.72 23.01 5.14
C SER A 254 -18.42 22.86 3.65
N ASP A 255 -17.66 23.79 3.07
CA ASP A 255 -17.21 23.71 1.68
C ASP A 255 -16.30 22.48 1.46
N ARG A 256 -15.39 22.22 2.41
CA ARG A 256 -14.55 21.02 2.40
C ARG A 256 -15.39 19.74 2.48
N LEU A 257 -16.40 19.67 3.36
CA LEU A 257 -17.29 18.52 3.46
C LEU A 257 -18.04 18.27 2.16
N THR A 258 -18.62 19.33 1.58
CA THR A 258 -19.33 19.26 0.29
C THR A 258 -18.41 18.75 -0.82
N ARG A 259 -17.16 19.23 -0.85
CA ARG A 259 -16.14 18.75 -1.78
C ARG A 259 -15.81 17.27 -1.56
N LEU A 260 -15.60 16.84 -0.32
CA LEU A 260 -15.31 15.44 0.03
C LEU A 260 -16.46 14.51 -0.33
N GLU A 261 -17.71 14.92 -0.12
CA GLU A 261 -18.89 14.16 -0.56
C GLU A 261 -18.98 14.06 -2.09
N GLY A 262 -18.63 15.12 -2.81
CA GLY A 262 -18.51 15.10 -4.27
C GLY A 262 -17.43 14.11 -4.74
N LEU A 263 -16.26 14.12 -4.09
CA LEU A 263 -15.18 13.18 -4.34
C LEU A 263 -15.57 11.74 -4.02
N ARG A 264 -16.25 11.50 -2.88
CA ARG A 264 -16.72 10.16 -2.48
C ARG A 264 -17.70 9.59 -3.48
N ARG A 265 -18.68 10.38 -3.95
CA ARG A 265 -19.62 9.95 -4.99
C ARG A 265 -18.92 9.58 -6.29
N ARG A 266 -17.91 10.36 -6.71
CA ARG A 266 -17.09 10.01 -7.88
C ARG A 266 -16.31 8.73 -7.66
N PHE A 267 -15.67 8.55 -6.51
CA PHE A 267 -14.93 7.34 -6.16
C PHE A 267 -15.83 6.09 -6.12
N GLU A 268 -17.05 6.21 -5.61
CA GLU A 268 -18.05 5.14 -5.60
C GLU A 268 -18.55 4.79 -7.01
N ALA A 269 -18.67 5.79 -7.90
CA ALA A 269 -19.09 5.59 -9.28
C ALA A 269 -17.97 4.97 -10.14
N ASP A 270 -16.76 5.52 -10.06
CA ASP A 270 -15.56 5.01 -10.73
C ASP A 270 -14.31 5.45 -9.95
N ALA A 271 -13.74 4.50 -9.20
CA ALA A 271 -12.55 4.73 -8.40
C ALA A 271 -11.31 5.10 -9.22
N TYR A 272 -11.31 4.89 -10.54
CA TYR A 272 -10.17 5.14 -11.42
C TYR A 272 -10.44 6.23 -12.47
N ALA A 273 -11.51 7.01 -12.31
CA ALA A 273 -11.84 8.11 -13.21
C ALA A 273 -10.67 9.12 -13.31
N ALA A 274 -10.33 9.54 -14.52
CA ALA A 274 -9.13 10.37 -14.76
C ALA A 274 -9.17 11.73 -14.04
N ASP A 275 -10.36 12.33 -13.92
CA ASP A 275 -10.59 13.57 -13.18
C ASP A 275 -10.43 13.38 -11.66
N LEU A 276 -10.89 12.23 -11.13
CA LEU A 276 -10.67 11.88 -9.72
C LEU A 276 -9.19 11.63 -9.44
N VAL A 277 -8.52 10.85 -10.28
CA VAL A 277 -7.09 10.52 -10.16
C VAL A 277 -6.22 11.78 -10.21
N ALA A 278 -6.64 12.82 -10.92
CA ALA A 278 -5.94 14.11 -10.94
C ALA A 278 -6.03 14.88 -9.61
N GLU A 279 -7.00 14.56 -8.75
CA GLU A 279 -7.22 15.23 -7.46
C GLU A 279 -6.71 14.44 -6.24
N VAL A 280 -6.43 13.14 -6.37
CA VAL A 280 -5.95 12.33 -5.24
C VAL A 280 -4.56 12.75 -4.77
N PRO A 281 -4.18 12.45 -3.51
CA PRO A 281 -2.82 12.66 -3.03
C PRO A 281 -1.77 11.97 -3.91
N GLU A 282 -0.59 12.58 -4.03
CA GLU A 282 0.48 12.07 -4.90
C GLU A 282 0.94 10.65 -4.53
N GLU A 283 0.84 10.25 -3.26
CA GLU A 283 1.12 8.87 -2.84
C GLU A 283 0.12 7.87 -3.45
N ALA A 284 -1.17 8.21 -3.46
CA ALA A 284 -2.20 7.38 -4.09
C ALA A 284 -1.99 7.34 -5.62
N ALA A 285 -1.76 8.50 -6.24
CA ALA A 285 -1.47 8.57 -7.66
C ALA A 285 -0.21 7.75 -8.04
N ALA A 286 0.84 7.77 -7.21
CA ALA A 286 2.02 6.93 -7.38
C ALA A 286 1.71 5.44 -7.31
N ALA A 287 0.87 5.00 -6.37
CA ALA A 287 0.44 3.61 -6.27
C ALA A 287 -0.33 3.16 -7.53
N LEU A 288 -1.20 4.02 -8.07
CA LEU A 288 -1.90 3.72 -9.33
C LEU A 288 -0.95 3.67 -10.53
N ARG A 289 0.01 4.62 -10.64
CA ARG A 289 1.03 4.58 -11.70
C ARG A 289 1.88 3.31 -11.62
N ALA A 290 2.18 2.82 -10.41
CA ALA A 290 2.86 1.54 -10.21
C ALA A 290 2.02 0.35 -10.68
N ALA A 291 0.72 0.33 -10.36
CA ALA A 291 -0.18 -0.71 -10.86
C ALA A 291 -0.20 -0.78 -12.40
N VAL A 292 -0.34 0.37 -13.06
CA VAL A 292 -0.33 0.46 -14.52
C VAL A 292 1.00 -0.02 -15.09
N ALA A 293 2.13 0.37 -14.48
CA ALA A 293 3.45 -0.08 -14.93
C ALA A 293 3.62 -1.61 -14.83
N GLN A 294 3.11 -2.23 -13.77
CA GLN A 294 3.11 -3.69 -13.61
C GLN A 294 2.23 -4.39 -14.66
N GLU A 295 1.04 -3.86 -14.92
CA GLU A 295 0.13 -4.39 -15.95
C GLU A 295 0.72 -4.30 -17.35
N GLU A 296 1.39 -3.19 -17.67
CA GLU A 296 2.11 -3.01 -18.92
C GLU A 296 3.29 -3.97 -19.04
N THR A 297 4.10 -4.11 -18.00
CA THR A 297 5.22 -5.06 -18.00
C THR A 297 4.74 -6.51 -18.16
N ALA A 298 3.67 -6.91 -17.47
CA ALA A 298 3.08 -8.23 -17.63
C ALA A 298 2.55 -8.49 -19.04
N ARG A 299 2.03 -7.46 -19.73
CA ARG A 299 1.61 -7.56 -21.13
C ARG A 299 2.78 -7.88 -22.05
N GLU A 300 3.93 -7.25 -21.84
CA GLU A 300 5.15 -7.54 -22.60
C GLU A 300 5.65 -8.97 -22.31
N LEU A 301 5.68 -9.36 -21.04
CA LEU A 301 6.13 -10.71 -20.64
C LEU A 301 5.25 -11.83 -21.24
N MET A 302 4.00 -11.56 -21.62
CA MET A 302 3.15 -12.54 -22.30
C MET A 302 3.69 -12.99 -23.67
N GLU A 303 4.56 -12.20 -24.30
CA GLU A 303 5.11 -12.49 -25.63
C GLU A 303 6.33 -13.45 -25.60
N LEU A 304 6.86 -13.80 -24.42
CA LEU A 304 8.06 -14.65 -24.25
C LEU A 304 7.94 -16.08 -24.82
N GLY A 305 6.72 -16.60 -24.98
CA GLY A 305 6.45 -17.94 -25.49
C GLY A 305 6.44 -19.04 -24.41
N PRO A 306 6.22 -20.30 -24.81
CA PRO A 306 5.86 -21.40 -23.90
C PRO A 306 7.00 -21.89 -22.99
N SER A 307 8.25 -21.59 -23.35
CA SER A 307 9.45 -21.90 -22.55
C SER A 307 9.54 -21.05 -21.28
N TYR A 308 8.72 -20.00 -21.19
CA TYR A 308 8.71 -19.07 -20.07
C TYR A 308 7.44 -19.21 -19.23
N ALA A 309 7.59 -18.87 -17.95
CA ALA A 309 6.46 -18.61 -17.07
C ALA A 309 6.82 -17.46 -16.14
N PHE A 310 5.82 -16.70 -15.71
CA PHE A 310 6.03 -15.67 -14.72
C PHE A 310 4.93 -15.59 -13.67
N TRP A 311 5.31 -15.07 -12.50
CA TRP A 311 4.47 -14.89 -11.33
C TRP A 311 4.42 -13.40 -11.02
N ASN A 312 3.21 -12.87 -10.83
CA ASN A 312 2.96 -11.46 -10.58
C ASN A 312 2.65 -11.21 -9.11
N SER A 313 3.14 -10.10 -8.55
CA SER A 313 2.86 -9.68 -7.18
C SER A 313 3.18 -10.77 -6.16
N VAL A 314 4.41 -11.29 -6.21
CA VAL A 314 4.86 -12.37 -5.33
C VAL A 314 5.25 -11.80 -3.98
N ALA A 315 4.52 -12.19 -2.93
CA ALA A 315 4.70 -11.74 -1.57
C ALA A 315 6.10 -12.07 -1.04
N VAL A 316 6.76 -11.08 -0.46
CA VAL A 316 8.02 -11.24 0.26
C VAL A 316 7.67 -11.53 1.73
N PRO A 317 8.08 -12.68 2.28
CA PRO A 317 7.73 -13.06 3.65
C PRO A 317 8.20 -12.01 4.66
N ARG A 318 7.34 -11.72 5.65
CA ARG A 318 7.63 -10.87 6.81
C ARG A 318 7.94 -9.40 6.49
N SER A 319 7.85 -8.95 5.23
CA SER A 319 8.03 -7.53 4.87
C SER A 319 6.71 -6.79 4.60
N GLY A 320 5.64 -7.50 4.24
CA GLY A 320 4.41 -6.88 3.73
C GLY A 320 4.57 -6.27 2.34
N ASP A 321 5.64 -6.63 1.63
CA ASP A 321 6.00 -6.14 0.29
C ASP A 321 5.92 -7.29 -0.72
N ALA A 322 6.03 -6.99 -2.01
CA ALA A 322 5.97 -7.97 -3.10
C ALA A 322 7.05 -7.70 -4.15
N VAL A 323 7.52 -8.75 -4.83
CA VAL A 323 8.23 -8.57 -6.11
C VAL A 323 7.20 -8.48 -7.23
N ASP A 324 7.31 -7.47 -8.08
CA ASP A 324 6.35 -7.19 -9.15
C ASP A 324 6.18 -8.38 -10.09
N HIS A 325 7.29 -8.88 -10.66
CA HIS A 325 7.27 -10.08 -11.48
C HIS A 325 8.50 -10.96 -11.24
N LEU A 326 8.28 -12.27 -11.16
CA LEU A 326 9.34 -13.27 -11.26
C LEU A 326 9.21 -13.99 -12.58
N VAL A 327 10.25 -13.99 -13.40
CA VAL A 327 10.25 -14.61 -14.73
C VAL A 327 11.20 -15.79 -14.73
N LEU A 328 10.66 -16.99 -14.95
CA LEU A 328 11.42 -18.21 -15.11
C LEU A 328 11.55 -18.52 -16.61
N GLY A 329 12.79 -18.64 -17.07
CA GLY A 329 13.13 -19.03 -18.43
C GLY A 329 14.41 -19.86 -18.50
N PRO A 330 14.93 -20.12 -19.71
CA PRO A 330 16.12 -20.95 -19.93
C PRO A 330 17.39 -20.49 -19.20
N GLN A 331 17.54 -19.19 -18.92
CA GLN A 331 18.67 -18.67 -18.14
C GLN A 331 18.46 -18.73 -16.61
N GLY A 332 17.27 -19.12 -16.15
CA GLY A 332 16.92 -19.19 -14.73
C GLY A 332 15.83 -18.20 -14.32
N LEU A 333 15.76 -17.93 -13.01
CA LEU A 333 14.77 -17.06 -12.41
C LEU A 333 15.28 -15.62 -12.30
N VAL A 334 14.57 -14.68 -12.94
CA VAL A 334 14.88 -13.26 -12.93
C VAL A 334 13.77 -12.51 -12.19
N ALA A 335 14.14 -11.58 -11.30
CA ALA A 335 13.20 -10.66 -10.67
C ALA A 335 13.10 -9.37 -11.49
N VAL A 336 11.88 -8.96 -11.83
CA VAL A 336 11.59 -7.77 -12.63
C VAL A 336 10.80 -6.79 -11.78
N GLU A 337 11.28 -5.54 -11.72
CA GLU A 337 10.55 -4.40 -11.14
C GLU A 337 10.02 -3.49 -12.23
N SER A 338 8.76 -3.07 -12.11
CA SER A 338 8.10 -2.19 -13.06
C SER A 338 8.22 -0.73 -12.63
N VAL A 339 9.15 0.00 -13.25
CA VAL A 339 9.37 1.41 -12.92
C VAL A 339 8.24 2.27 -13.51
N PRO A 340 7.49 3.03 -12.69
CA PRO A 340 6.36 3.81 -13.18
C PRO A 340 6.79 4.98 -14.06
N GLY A 341 5.96 5.30 -15.07
CA GLY A 341 6.09 6.55 -15.82
C GLY A 341 5.92 7.76 -14.91
N GLY A 342 6.71 8.81 -15.13
CA GLY A 342 6.69 10.02 -14.29
C GLY A 342 7.32 9.86 -12.90
N SER A 343 7.81 8.67 -12.53
CA SER A 343 8.58 8.49 -11.30
C SER A 343 10.00 9.03 -11.44
N ALA A 344 10.61 9.45 -10.31
CA ALA A 344 12.01 9.86 -10.29
C ALA A 344 12.95 8.75 -10.80
N ALA A 345 12.68 7.48 -10.50
CA ALA A 345 13.49 6.36 -10.97
C ALA A 345 13.46 6.16 -12.50
N ALA A 346 12.46 6.70 -13.18
CA ALA A 346 12.41 6.70 -14.64
C ALA A 346 13.48 7.65 -15.21
N THR A 347 13.69 8.83 -14.62
CA THR A 347 14.53 9.90 -15.19
C THR A 347 15.89 10.03 -14.50
N ASP A 348 15.99 9.75 -13.21
CA ASP A 348 17.18 9.92 -12.38
C ASP A 348 17.88 8.57 -12.06
N PRO A 349 19.15 8.39 -12.48
CA PRO A 349 19.94 7.23 -12.12
C PRO A 349 20.11 6.99 -10.60
N ALA A 350 20.17 8.05 -9.78
CA ALA A 350 20.34 7.90 -8.33
C ALA A 350 19.07 7.34 -7.67
N ALA A 351 17.90 7.88 -8.02
CA ALA A 351 16.61 7.31 -7.63
C ALA A 351 16.47 5.86 -8.12
N ARG A 352 16.90 5.55 -9.34
CA ARG A 352 16.91 4.20 -9.90
C ARG A 352 17.77 3.22 -9.10
N ALA A 353 18.95 3.66 -8.64
CA ALA A 353 19.79 2.84 -7.77
C ALA A 353 19.10 2.52 -6.42
N GLY A 354 18.27 3.42 -5.90
CA GLY A 354 17.42 3.16 -4.73
C GLY A 354 16.41 2.03 -4.97
N VAL A 355 15.71 2.07 -6.11
CA VAL A 355 14.77 1.01 -6.51
C VAL A 355 15.50 -0.32 -6.68
N LEU A 356 16.67 -0.33 -7.31
CA LEU A 356 17.46 -1.56 -7.49
C LEU A 356 17.89 -2.18 -6.16
N ARG A 357 18.36 -1.38 -5.19
CA ARG A 357 18.71 -1.88 -3.84
C ARG A 357 17.52 -2.50 -3.14
N SER A 358 16.33 -1.91 -3.28
CA SER A 358 15.09 -2.48 -2.72
C SER A 358 14.73 -3.81 -3.38
N LEU A 359 14.80 -3.88 -4.72
CA LEU A 359 14.56 -5.10 -5.48
C LEU A 359 15.55 -6.22 -5.09
N ASP A 360 16.84 -5.92 -5.00
CA ASP A 360 17.87 -6.89 -4.60
C ASP A 360 17.58 -7.48 -3.21
N ALA A 361 17.25 -6.63 -2.23
CA ALA A 361 16.90 -7.08 -0.88
C ALA A 361 15.68 -8.01 -0.87
N ARG A 362 14.62 -7.65 -1.61
CA ARG A 362 13.39 -8.47 -1.75
C ARG A 362 13.65 -9.78 -2.48
N ALA A 363 14.39 -9.75 -3.59
CA ALA A 363 14.75 -10.93 -4.36
C ALA A 363 15.57 -11.91 -3.53
N ARG A 364 16.55 -11.42 -2.74
CA ARG A 364 17.34 -12.27 -1.84
C ARG A 364 16.53 -12.85 -0.70
N ALA A 365 15.59 -12.08 -0.14
CA ALA A 365 14.69 -12.58 0.89
C ALA A 365 13.81 -13.72 0.36
N LEU A 366 13.24 -13.54 -0.83
CA LEU A 366 12.44 -14.55 -1.50
C LEU A 366 13.26 -15.79 -1.88
N ALA A 367 14.48 -15.59 -2.40
CA ALA A 367 15.38 -16.68 -2.78
C ALA A 367 15.74 -17.57 -1.59
N ARG A 368 15.96 -16.97 -0.41
CA ARG A 368 16.23 -17.72 0.84
C ARG A 368 15.03 -18.51 1.33
N GLU A 369 13.83 -17.94 1.25
CA GLU A 369 12.61 -18.63 1.74
C GLU A 369 12.24 -19.81 0.84
N MET A 370 12.28 -19.62 -0.48
CA MET A 370 11.88 -20.66 -1.45
C MET A 370 13.01 -21.63 -1.78
N ASP A 371 14.24 -21.37 -1.31
CA ASP A 371 15.46 -22.08 -1.71
C ASP A 371 15.63 -22.09 -3.25
N VAL A 372 15.31 -20.96 -3.89
CA VAL A 372 15.39 -20.80 -5.36
C VAL A 372 16.26 -19.58 -5.67
N PRO A 373 17.43 -19.73 -6.32
CA PRO A 373 18.29 -18.61 -6.61
C PRO A 373 17.66 -17.69 -7.68
N VAL A 374 17.56 -16.40 -7.34
CA VAL A 374 17.33 -15.35 -8.33
C VAL A 374 18.68 -15.01 -8.96
N VAL A 375 18.78 -15.21 -10.28
CA VAL A 375 20.04 -15.09 -11.03
C VAL A 375 20.24 -13.73 -11.69
N GLY A 376 19.18 -12.92 -11.78
CA GLY A 376 19.23 -11.60 -12.39
C GLY A 376 18.14 -10.67 -11.86
N LEU A 377 18.42 -9.37 -11.87
CA LEU A 377 17.50 -8.30 -11.53
C LEU A 377 17.25 -7.42 -12.76
N VAL A 378 16.00 -7.07 -13.05
CA VAL A 378 15.64 -6.25 -14.21
C VAL A 378 14.74 -5.10 -13.77
N LEU A 379 15.11 -3.88 -14.14
CA LEU A 379 14.24 -2.71 -14.06
C LEU A 379 13.58 -2.49 -15.42
N SER A 380 12.26 -2.68 -15.48
CA SER A 380 11.42 -2.43 -16.65
C SER A 380 11.03 -0.95 -16.69
N LEU A 381 11.78 -0.18 -17.47
CA LEU A 381 11.61 1.28 -17.59
C LEU A 381 10.56 1.65 -18.63
N PRO A 382 9.83 2.77 -18.46
CA PRO A 382 8.90 3.26 -19.47
C PRO A 382 9.54 3.40 -20.86
N SER A 383 8.74 3.19 -21.90
CA SER A 383 9.20 3.35 -23.28
C SER A 383 9.74 4.75 -23.53
N GLY A 384 10.83 4.84 -24.29
CA GLY A 384 11.50 6.11 -24.59
C GLY A 384 12.51 6.58 -23.55
N VAL A 385 12.62 5.93 -22.38
CA VAL A 385 13.65 6.24 -21.38
C VAL A 385 15.02 5.71 -21.79
N LEU A 386 15.07 4.49 -22.34
CA LEU A 386 16.28 3.84 -22.82
C LEU A 386 16.23 3.60 -24.32
N GLY A 387 17.42 3.44 -24.92
CA GLY A 387 17.58 2.96 -26.29
C GLY A 387 17.30 1.46 -26.45
N ALA A 388 17.69 0.91 -27.60
CA ALA A 388 17.35 -0.47 -27.98
C ALA A 388 18.13 -1.57 -27.23
N ALA A 389 19.23 -1.23 -26.56
CA ALA A 389 20.08 -2.19 -25.86
C ALA A 389 19.83 -2.16 -24.34
N PRO A 390 19.96 -3.30 -23.63
CA PRO A 390 19.90 -3.32 -22.18
C PRO A 390 21.08 -2.54 -21.60
N VAL A 391 20.81 -1.74 -20.57
CA VAL A 391 21.88 -1.08 -19.79
C VAL A 391 22.22 -1.97 -18.60
N VAL A 392 23.48 -2.40 -18.51
CA VAL A 392 23.98 -3.14 -17.35
C VAL A 392 24.20 -2.14 -16.20
N LEU A 393 23.44 -2.29 -15.11
CA LEU A 393 23.51 -1.43 -13.93
C LEU A 393 24.61 -1.92 -12.98
N HIS A 394 24.62 -3.23 -12.74
CA HIS A 394 25.66 -3.93 -12.01
C HIS A 394 26.03 -5.19 -12.80
N GLY A 395 27.30 -5.31 -13.15
CA GLY A 395 27.83 -6.45 -13.89
C GLY A 395 28.10 -7.65 -13.00
N ALA A 396 28.48 -8.77 -13.64
CA ALA A 396 28.88 -10.01 -12.98
C ALA A 396 30.29 -9.96 -12.33
N ASP A 397 30.92 -8.79 -12.30
CA ASP A 397 32.30 -8.61 -11.81
C ASP A 397 32.39 -8.70 -10.28
N ASP A 398 31.28 -8.44 -9.57
CA ASP A 398 31.16 -8.74 -8.14
C ASP A 398 30.52 -10.14 -7.98
N PRO A 399 31.28 -11.15 -7.50
CA PRO A 399 30.79 -12.52 -7.36
C PRO A 399 29.67 -12.67 -6.31
N HIS A 400 29.40 -11.63 -5.51
CA HIS A 400 28.34 -11.62 -4.51
C HIS A 400 27.10 -10.80 -4.93
N ALA A 401 27.21 -10.01 -6.01
CA ALA A 401 26.11 -9.24 -6.56
C ALA A 401 25.27 -10.10 -7.53
N ILE A 402 23.95 -9.90 -7.51
CA ILE A 402 23.08 -10.43 -8.57
C ILE A 402 23.20 -9.44 -9.75
N PRO A 403 23.55 -9.89 -10.96
CA PRO A 403 23.61 -9.02 -12.13
C PRO A 403 22.31 -8.26 -12.34
N ALA A 404 22.42 -6.97 -12.66
CA ALA A 404 21.28 -6.07 -12.74
C ALA A 404 21.23 -5.31 -14.07
N TYR A 405 20.04 -5.22 -14.66
CA TYR A 405 19.81 -4.62 -15.96
C TYR A 405 18.69 -3.59 -15.90
N ALA A 406 18.78 -2.54 -16.70
CA ALA A 406 17.67 -1.68 -17.03
C ALA A 406 17.30 -1.89 -18.50
N VAL A 407 16.02 -2.10 -18.77
CA VAL A 407 15.50 -2.43 -20.09
C VAL A 407 14.28 -1.57 -20.40
N ALA A 408 14.16 -1.10 -21.63
CA ALA A 408 12.93 -0.45 -22.10
C ALA A 408 11.79 -1.47 -22.08
N ARG A 409 10.64 -1.13 -21.49
CA ARG A 409 9.52 -2.06 -21.27
C ARG A 409 9.10 -2.81 -22.53
N THR A 410 8.95 -2.11 -23.66
CA THR A 410 8.58 -2.68 -24.96
C THR A 410 9.62 -3.63 -25.57
N LEU A 411 10.83 -3.69 -25.02
CA LEU A 411 11.90 -4.60 -25.47
C LEU A 411 12.24 -5.66 -24.42
N LEU A 412 11.50 -5.67 -23.29
CA LEU A 412 11.75 -6.57 -22.18
C LEU A 412 11.67 -8.04 -22.61
N ALA A 413 10.60 -8.40 -23.32
CA ALA A 413 10.40 -9.77 -23.79
C ALA A 413 11.53 -10.20 -24.74
N ASP A 414 11.90 -9.35 -25.68
CA ASP A 414 12.98 -9.63 -26.64
C ASP A 414 14.32 -9.87 -25.93
N HIS A 415 14.67 -9.05 -24.94
CA HIS A 415 15.94 -9.19 -24.23
C HIS A 415 15.97 -10.41 -23.31
N VAL A 416 14.86 -10.72 -22.64
CA VAL A 416 14.75 -11.93 -21.81
C VAL A 416 14.70 -13.19 -22.68
N ALA A 417 14.14 -13.13 -23.89
CA ALA A 417 14.11 -14.22 -24.86
C ALA A 417 15.47 -14.50 -25.49
N GLN A 418 16.20 -13.45 -25.89
CA GLN A 418 17.55 -13.55 -26.46
C GLN A 418 18.61 -13.92 -25.42
N GLY A 419 18.32 -13.61 -24.16
CA GLY A 419 19.18 -13.85 -23.03
C GLY A 419 19.85 -12.58 -22.53
N LEU A 420 19.79 -12.36 -21.21
CA LEU A 420 20.43 -11.23 -20.56
C LEU A 420 21.96 -11.41 -20.53
N PRO A 421 22.75 -10.34 -20.77
CA PRO A 421 24.20 -10.42 -20.84
C PRO A 421 24.83 -10.93 -19.53
N GLY A 422 25.68 -11.95 -19.60
CA GLY A 422 26.39 -12.48 -18.43
C GLY A 422 25.63 -13.55 -17.64
N LEU A 423 24.38 -13.86 -18.00
CA LEU A 423 23.65 -15.01 -17.44
C LEU A 423 23.89 -16.26 -18.28
N THR A 424 24.11 -17.38 -17.61
CA THR A 424 24.27 -18.70 -18.24
C THR A 424 22.96 -19.46 -18.27
N ALA A 425 22.82 -20.38 -19.24
CA ALA A 425 21.68 -21.28 -19.29
C ALA A 425 21.63 -22.16 -18.03
N MET A 426 20.42 -22.33 -17.48
CA MET A 426 20.14 -23.23 -16.38
C MET A 426 19.85 -24.63 -16.92
N GLU A 427 20.38 -25.65 -16.25
CA GLU A 427 20.10 -27.04 -16.59
C GLU A 427 18.59 -27.34 -16.60
N PRO A 428 18.06 -28.07 -17.60
CA PRO A 428 16.62 -28.32 -17.75
C PRO A 428 15.97 -28.96 -16.51
N GLU A 429 16.67 -29.90 -15.85
CA GLU A 429 16.19 -30.55 -14.62
C GLU A 429 16.04 -29.56 -13.47
N ARG A 430 17.01 -28.65 -13.33
CA ARG A 430 16.98 -27.59 -12.32
C ARG A 430 15.87 -26.59 -12.61
N LEU A 431 15.66 -26.23 -13.88
CA LEU A 431 14.58 -25.35 -14.30
C LEU A 431 13.21 -25.93 -13.95
N LEU A 432 13.01 -27.24 -14.16
CA LEU A 432 11.79 -27.94 -13.77
C LEU A 432 11.58 -27.96 -12.25
N ALA A 433 12.65 -28.21 -11.48
CA ALA A 433 12.60 -28.17 -10.02
C ALA A 433 12.23 -26.77 -9.49
N VAL A 434 12.85 -25.72 -10.05
CA VAL A 434 12.54 -24.32 -9.71
C VAL A 434 11.10 -23.98 -10.04
N ARG A 435 10.61 -24.39 -11.22
CA ARG A 435 9.20 -24.20 -11.60
C ARG A 435 8.25 -24.84 -10.59
N THR A 436 8.53 -26.08 -10.20
CA THR A 436 7.70 -26.84 -9.27
C THR A 436 7.65 -26.15 -7.90
N ARG A 437 8.80 -25.69 -7.38
CA ARG A 437 8.85 -24.91 -6.14
C ARG A 437 8.05 -23.61 -6.24
N LEU A 438 8.22 -22.84 -7.31
CA LEU A 438 7.45 -21.60 -7.50
C LEU A 438 5.93 -21.84 -7.59
N VAL A 439 5.48 -22.96 -8.16
CA VAL A 439 4.04 -23.29 -8.19
C VAL A 439 3.50 -23.64 -6.80
N LEU A 440 4.31 -24.28 -5.94
CA LEU A 440 3.88 -24.75 -4.63
C LEU A 440 4.02 -23.69 -3.52
N ASP A 441 5.11 -22.92 -3.58
CA ASP A 441 5.56 -22.09 -2.46
C ASP A 441 5.34 -20.59 -2.69
N ALA A 442 5.20 -20.14 -3.95
CA ALA A 442 4.94 -18.72 -4.21
C ALA A 442 3.59 -18.31 -3.61
N ARG A 443 3.63 -17.23 -2.83
CA ARG A 443 2.45 -16.58 -2.28
C ARG A 443 2.22 -15.28 -3.03
N PHE A 444 0.95 -14.98 -3.31
CA PHE A 444 0.54 -13.75 -3.97
C PHE A 444 -0.04 -12.79 -2.92
N VAL A 445 0.11 -11.48 -3.16
CA VAL A 445 -0.49 -10.44 -2.32
C VAL A 445 -1.88 -10.05 -2.81
#